data_AF-A0A380FB56-F1
#
_entry.id   AF-A0A380FB56-F1
#
_cell.length_a   1.000
_cell.length_b   1.000
_cell.length_c   1.000
_cell.angle_alpha   90.00
_cell.angle_beta   90.00
_cell.angle_gamma   90.00
#
_symmetry.space_group_name_H-M   'P 1'
#
loop_
_entity.id
_entity.type
_entity.pdbx_description
1 polymer ?
#
loop_
_entity_poly.entity_id
_entity_poly.type
_entity_poly.pdbx_seq_one_letter_code
_entity_poly.pdbx_strand_id
1 'polypeptide(L)'
;MLHTYRKLIQLRHEHDIVTYGSIEPLHMEHDKLFIYKRHYNEETWLIIANFSKESCEIPADINLEGEVMITNGTITGNQITGFGSIVIQQ
;
A
#
# COMPACT_ATOMS: atom_id res chain seq x y z
N MET A 1 -12.52 2.07 7.93
CA MET A 1 -12.23 0.72 8.46
C MET A 1 -12.54 -0.43 7.49
N LEU A 2 -13.70 -0.52 6.82
CA LEU A 2 -13.99 -1.64 5.89
C LEU A 2 -13.53 -1.46 4.43
N HIS A 3 -13.26 -0.23 3.97
CA HIS A 3 -12.99 0.02 2.55
C HIS A 3 -11.63 -0.50 2.09
N THR A 4 -10.58 -0.32 2.89
CA THR A 4 -9.23 -0.78 2.57
C THR A 4 -9.18 -2.31 2.51
N TYR A 5 -9.71 -2.99 3.53
CA TYR A 5 -9.80 -4.45 3.53
C TYR A 5 -10.67 -4.99 2.40
N ARG A 6 -11.80 -4.34 2.07
CA ARG A 6 -12.62 -4.74 0.93
C ARG A 6 -11.88 -4.62 -0.40
N LYS A 7 -11.13 -3.52 -0.62
CA LYS A 7 -10.29 -3.37 -1.81
C LYS A 7 -9.18 -4.42 -1.86
N LEU A 8 -8.56 -4.75 -0.73
CA LEU A 8 -7.57 -5.84 -0.67
C LEU A 8 -8.17 -7.21 -0.98
N ILE A 9 -9.39 -7.48 -0.50
CA ILE A 9 -10.13 -8.72 -0.80
C ILE A 9 -10.56 -8.77 -2.29
N GLN A 10 -10.89 -7.63 -2.88
CA GLN A 10 -11.20 -7.54 -4.31
C GLN A 10 -9.95 -7.75 -5.17
N LEU A 11 -8.85 -7.08 -4.81
CA LEU A 11 -7.52 -7.27 -5.42
C LEU A 11 -7.05 -8.73 -5.37
N ARG A 12 -7.37 -9.44 -4.27
CA ARG A 12 -7.09 -10.87 -4.14
C ARG A 12 -7.76 -11.74 -5.21
N HIS A 13 -8.94 -11.33 -5.70
CA HIS A 13 -9.63 -12.06 -6.77
C HIS A 13 -9.14 -11.67 -8.17
N GLU A 14 -8.59 -10.47 -8.34
CA GLU A 14 -8.14 -9.99 -9.66
C GLU A 14 -6.67 -10.28 -9.95
N HIS A 15 -5.81 -10.41 -8.93
CA HIS A 15 -4.38 -10.62 -9.13
C HIS A 15 -3.78 -11.73 -8.26
N ASP A 16 -3.20 -12.73 -8.91
CA ASP A 16 -2.55 -13.89 -8.28
C ASP A 16 -1.40 -13.50 -7.32
N ILE A 17 -0.73 -12.36 -7.55
CA ILE A 17 0.29 -11.76 -6.65
C ILE A 17 -0.22 -11.55 -5.22
N VAL A 18 -1.52 -11.33 -5.05
CA VAL A 18 -2.11 -11.12 -3.71
C VAL A 18 -2.37 -12.46 -3.00
N THR A 19 -2.51 -13.55 -3.76
CA THR A 19 -2.76 -14.89 -3.22
C THR A 19 -1.46 -15.68 -3.03
N TYR A 20 -0.52 -15.60 -3.98
CA TYR A 20 0.71 -16.38 -4.01
C TYR A 20 1.99 -15.55 -3.79
N GLY A 21 1.90 -14.21 -3.85
CA GLY A 21 3.05 -13.36 -3.61
C GLY A 21 3.49 -13.36 -2.15
N SER A 22 4.80 -13.41 -1.95
CA SER A 22 5.45 -13.27 -0.64
C SER A 22 5.21 -11.87 -0.10
N ILE A 23 4.72 -11.77 1.14
CA ILE A 23 4.59 -10.48 1.84
C ILE A 23 5.88 -10.18 2.58
N GLU A 24 6.42 -8.98 2.34
CA GLU A 24 7.54 -8.42 3.09
C GLU A 24 7.09 -7.11 3.78
N PRO A 25 6.89 -7.12 5.10
CA PRO A 25 6.58 -5.90 5.83
C PRO A 25 7.81 -5.00 5.94
N LEU A 26 7.70 -3.76 5.47
CA LEU A 26 8.79 -2.78 5.50
C LEU A 26 8.69 -1.87 6.72
N HIS A 27 7.50 -1.37 7.00
CA HIS A 27 7.25 -0.45 8.10
C HIS A 27 5.97 -0.86 8.81
N MET A 28 6.15 -1.69 9.84
CA MET A 28 5.14 -1.99 10.84
C MET A 28 5.30 -1.15 12.12
N GLU A 29 6.36 -0.34 12.23
CA GLU A 29 6.60 0.49 13.42
C GLU A 29 5.64 1.68 13.54
N HIS A 30 5.02 2.10 12.44
CA HIS A 30 3.96 3.10 12.48
C HIS A 30 2.61 2.46 12.80
N ASP A 31 2.13 2.67 14.03
CA ASP A 31 0.83 2.23 14.55
C ASP A 31 -0.37 2.53 13.61
N LYS A 32 -0.22 3.55 12.77
CA LYS A 32 -1.25 4.10 11.89
C LYS A 32 -1.00 3.87 10.39
N LEU A 33 0.24 3.59 9.98
CA LEU A 33 0.66 3.53 8.58
C LEU A 33 1.25 2.15 8.29
N PHE A 34 0.62 1.43 7.37
CA PHE A 34 1.02 0.08 6.99
C PHE A 34 1.71 0.13 5.64
N ILE A 35 2.96 -0.28 5.61
CA ILE A 35 3.74 -0.37 4.37
C ILE A 35 4.34 -1.75 4.26
N TYR A 36 4.00 -2.44 3.17
CA TYR A 36 4.52 -3.76 2.87
C TYR A 36 4.70 -3.94 1.37
N LYS A 37 5.71 -4.70 0.99
CA LYS A 37 5.90 -5.17 -0.37
C LYS A 37 5.31 -6.56 -0.54
N ARG A 38 4.90 -6.83 -1.77
CA ARG A 38 4.49 -8.14 -2.25
C ARG A 38 5.35 -8.49 -3.44
N HIS A 39 6.07 -9.59 -3.34
CA HIS A 39 6.91 -10.09 -4.41
C HIS A 39 6.25 -11.32 -5.02
N TYR A 40 6.07 -11.32 -6.33
CA TYR A 40 5.54 -12.48 -7.04
C TYR A 40 6.14 -12.57 -8.44
N ASN A 41 6.75 -13.73 -8.72
CA ASN A 41 7.59 -13.93 -9.91
C ASN A 41 8.64 -12.81 -10.06
N GLU A 42 8.51 -11.98 -11.09
CA GLU A 42 9.44 -10.90 -11.46
C GLU A 42 8.85 -9.51 -11.15
N GLU A 43 7.69 -9.45 -10.49
CA GLU A 43 6.99 -8.21 -10.16
C GLU A 43 7.04 -7.94 -8.65
N THR A 44 7.22 -6.67 -8.28
CA THR A 44 7.20 -6.24 -6.89
C THR A 44 6.15 -5.17 -6.69
N TRP A 45 5.15 -5.44 -5.88
CA TRP A 45 4.12 -4.47 -5.57
C TRP A 45 4.35 -3.88 -4.19
N LEU A 46 4.43 -2.57 -4.11
CA LEU A 46 4.51 -1.82 -2.88
C LEU A 46 3.11 -1.32 -2.49
N ILE A 47 2.62 -1.76 -1.33
CA ILE A 47 1.33 -1.37 -0.79
C ILE A 47 1.56 -0.46 0.41
N ILE A 48 0.95 0.72 0.37
CA ILE A 48 0.96 1.71 1.45
C ILE A 48 -0.50 1.99 1.81
N ALA A 49 -0.85 1.84 3.08
CA ALA A 49 -2.20 2.07 3.56
C ALA A 49 -2.17 2.83 4.89
N ASN A 50 -2.85 3.97 4.92
CA ASN A 50 -3.10 4.72 6.13
C ASN A 50 -4.40 4.19 6.78
N PHE A 51 -4.30 3.67 8.00
CA PHE A 51 -5.44 3.17 8.78
C PHE A 51 -5.97 4.20 9.79
N SER A 52 -5.36 5.37 9.84
CA SER A 52 -5.74 6.51 10.67
C SER A 52 -6.65 7.50 9.94
N LYS A 53 -7.43 8.26 10.72
CA LYS A 53 -8.19 9.42 10.22
C LYS A 53 -7.31 10.62 9.91
N GLU A 54 -6.17 10.72 10.59
CA GLU A 54 -5.20 11.79 10.42
C GLU A 54 -4.30 11.47 9.23
N SER A 55 -3.81 12.53 8.58
CA SER A 55 -2.76 12.38 7.58
C SER A 55 -1.50 11.83 8.23
N CYS A 56 -0.78 10.99 7.49
CA CYS A 56 0.46 10.38 7.97
C CYS A 56 1.55 10.60 6.92
N GLU A 57 2.77 10.83 7.38
CA GLU A 57 3.93 10.98 6.50
C GLU A 57 4.42 9.60 6.07
N ILE A 58 4.55 9.42 4.76
CA ILE A 58 5.18 8.27 4.15
C ILE A 58 6.70 8.46 4.32
N PRO A 59 7.40 7.48 4.92
CA PRO A 59 8.86 7.53 5.05
C PRO A 59 9.51 7.72 3.68
N ALA A 60 10.48 8.61 3.60
CA ALA A 60 11.22 8.87 2.35
C ALA A 60 12.06 7.66 1.89
N ASP A 61 12.27 6.68 2.76
CA ASP A 61 12.94 5.40 2.46
C ASP A 61 12.09 4.51 1.51
N ILE A 62 10.80 4.82 1.39
CA ILE A 62 9.90 4.09 0.52
C ILE A 62 10.03 4.59 -0.91
N ASN A 63 10.61 3.77 -1.78
CA ASN A 63 10.66 4.02 -3.21
C ASN A 63 9.24 3.96 -3.81
N LEU A 64 8.67 5.13 -4.07
CA LEU A 64 7.43 5.30 -4.83
C LEU A 64 7.67 5.23 -6.36
N GLU A 65 8.88 4.89 -6.78
CA GLU A 65 9.23 4.68 -8.18
C GLU A 65 8.54 3.41 -8.70
N GLY A 66 7.67 3.58 -9.68
CA GLY A 66 6.88 2.51 -10.29
C GLY A 66 5.57 3.03 -10.88
N GLU A 67 4.74 2.11 -11.34
CA GLU A 67 3.42 2.41 -11.88
C GLU A 67 2.38 2.39 -10.76
N VAL A 68 1.64 3.49 -10.58
CA VAL A 68 0.58 3.57 -9.58
C VAL A 68 -0.65 2.84 -10.10
N MET A 69 -0.84 1.59 -9.64
CA MET A 69 -1.98 0.78 -10.02
C MET A 69 -3.26 1.24 -9.33
N ILE A 70 -3.16 1.54 -8.02
CA ILE A 70 -4.31 1.92 -7.22
C ILE A 70 -3.91 3.08 -6.33
N THR A 71 -4.72 4.14 -6.36
CA THR A 71 -4.62 5.23 -5.39
C THR A 71 -5.99 5.51 -4.81
N ASN A 72 -6.03 5.81 -3.53
CA ASN A 72 -7.24 6.10 -2.79
C ASN A 72 -6.94 7.22 -1.81
N GLY A 73 -7.72 8.30 -1.89
CA GLY A 73 -7.44 9.54 -1.18
C GLY A 73 -6.52 10.47 -1.98
N THR A 74 -5.99 11.46 -1.30
CA THR A 74 -5.07 12.45 -1.85
C THR A 74 -3.71 12.30 -1.19
N ILE A 75 -2.65 12.31 -2.00
CA ILE A 75 -1.27 12.38 -1.53
C ILE A 75 -0.82 13.82 -1.78
N THR A 76 -0.36 14.51 -0.74
CA THR A 76 0.18 15.86 -0.84
C THR A 76 1.63 15.82 -0.41
N GLY A 77 2.55 15.86 -1.38
CA GLY A 77 3.97 15.62 -1.13
C GLY A 77 4.22 14.19 -0.65
N ASN A 78 4.79 14.05 0.55
CA ASN A 78 5.00 12.76 1.23
C ASN A 78 3.89 12.42 2.23
N GLN A 79 2.79 13.15 2.28
CA GLN A 79 1.70 12.88 3.22
C GLN A 79 0.53 12.19 2.54
N ILE A 80 0.10 11.08 3.11
CA ILE A 80 -1.14 10.41 2.73
C ILE A 80 -2.26 10.86 3.65
N THR A 81 -3.37 11.32 3.05
CA THR A 81 -4.59 11.68 3.79
C THR A 81 -5.14 10.51 4.59
N GLY A 82 -5.96 10.81 5.60
CA GLY A 82 -6.59 9.79 6.44
C GLY A 82 -7.38 8.77 5.62
N PHE A 83 -7.22 7.49 5.95
CA PHE A 83 -7.77 6.35 5.21
C PHE A 83 -7.33 6.24 3.74
N GLY A 84 -6.26 6.94 3.35
CA GLY A 84 -5.68 6.80 2.03
C GLY A 84 -4.96 5.45 1.84
N SER A 85 -4.89 4.98 0.61
CA SER A 85 -4.11 3.79 0.25
C SER A 85 -3.54 3.91 -1.16
N ILE A 86 -2.28 3.55 -1.37
CA ILE A 86 -1.64 3.51 -2.68
C ILE A 86 -0.97 2.15 -2.90
N VAL A 87 -1.04 1.65 -4.13
CA VAL A 87 -0.39 0.45 -4.61
C VAL A 87 0.45 0.84 -5.81
N ILE A 88 1.73 0.50 -5.75
CA ILE A 88 2.72 0.84 -6.76
C ILE A 88 3.35 -0.46 -7.24
N GLN A 89 3.37 -0.68 -8.54
CA GLN A 89 4.06 -1.79 -9.16
C GLN A 89 5.47 -1.34 -9.56
N GLN A 90 6.47 -2.02 -9.00
CA GLN A 90 7.90 -1.88 -9.30
C GLN A 90 8.38 -3.05 -10.15
#